data_AF-A0A820XUH1-F1
#
_entry.id   AF-A0A820XUH1-F1
#
_cell.length_a   1.000
_cell.length_b   1.000
_cell.length_c   1.000
_cell.angle_alpha   90.00
_cell.angle_beta   90.00
_cell.angle_gamma   90.00
#
_symmetry.space_group_name_H-M   'P 1'
#
loop_
_entity.id
_entity.type
_entity.pdbx_description
1 polymer ?
#
loop_
_entity_poly.entity_id
_entity_poly.type
_entity_poly.pdbx_seq_one_letter_code
_entity_poly.pdbx_strand_id
1 'polypeptide(L)'
;MIDNGLINFTHFLNYILKHIDRLMIRAVSILQRSHEICLDLFNDSAFDMARDILVTPKRLSYAREKEKNLYESLVALTNSKQNEIQKLILQAVDEMHEVLTDEACSLEIPGIELTDQLTVKHARDLKKCTSVIQEQILVRLNEIIANKLLDSINVLHDNYVGTLTRCLISLESSRDDDEAELSASKALQEILHSAYEVNLSLPTNSNLFQILIDRMKELFRTFSWHNFPRIDPEFKRSVALNMLNSLSEAKLAKSVCSQLNDRIRMSHDNFETLLKQLDHRHTDRLKSTEDKQQRVRKDCTPRIARLLLESTSLKDLIQYGLPKQGREIGRGQYGVVYDCKNWANHQSCVLKSVVPPDDRHWNDLALEFHYLRRIPEHPRIVQLIGSVIDYSDSDQTPVLLIMERLKRDLYGALKSRLEFSIRMHIALDVVEGLRYLHGLGLVHRDIKLKNVLLDEANRARITDLGFCKPEVMMSGSLVGTPIHMAPELFTSKYDHTVDVYAFGILFWYICSNGVKLPTNFDVCSSKDILWSAVKKGVRPERLMDFSDECWEIMTKCWDTEPSRRPYLGEVQENIEQILNTTRTTTTA
;
A
#
# COMPACT_ATOMS: atom_id res chain seq x y z
N MET A 1 62.56 -4.92 -50.11
CA MET A 1 61.61 -3.79 -50.27
C MET A 1 60.15 -4.22 -50.19
N ILE A 2 59.77 -5.39 -50.73
CA ILE A 2 58.40 -5.92 -50.66
C ILE A 2 57.98 -6.24 -49.22
N ASP A 3 58.87 -6.83 -48.40
CA ASP A 3 58.57 -7.14 -46.99
C ASP A 3 58.31 -5.91 -46.12
N ASN A 4 59.05 -4.81 -46.31
CA ASN A 4 58.81 -3.56 -45.57
C ASN A 4 57.49 -2.87 -45.98
N GLY A 5 57.05 -3.04 -47.22
CA GLY A 5 55.75 -2.53 -47.69
C GLY A 5 54.56 -3.32 -47.14
N LEU A 6 54.69 -4.65 -47.05
CA LEU A 6 53.70 -5.53 -46.41
C LEU A 6 53.57 -5.25 -44.92
N ILE A 7 54.70 -5.09 -44.20
CA ILE A 7 54.70 -4.72 -42.77
C ILE A 7 53.97 -3.38 -42.55
N ASN A 8 54.22 -2.37 -43.39
CA ASN A 8 53.52 -1.07 -43.30
C ASN A 8 52.02 -1.17 -43.60
N PHE A 9 51.62 -2.00 -44.57
CA PHE A 9 50.20 -2.21 -44.86
C PHE A 9 49.49 -2.97 -43.73
N THR A 10 50.13 -3.98 -43.12
CA THR A 10 49.59 -4.69 -41.95
C THR A 10 49.41 -3.75 -40.75
N HIS A 11 50.37 -2.85 -40.50
CA HIS A 11 50.22 -1.83 -39.46
C HIS A 11 49.08 -0.85 -39.73
N PHE A 12 48.94 -0.39 -40.99
CA PHE A 12 47.84 0.47 -41.41
C PHE A 12 46.48 -0.23 -41.29
N LEU A 13 46.37 -1.48 -41.75
CA LEU A 13 45.16 -2.29 -41.62
C LEU A 13 44.79 -2.48 -40.15
N ASN A 14 45.75 -2.81 -39.29
CA ASN A 14 45.52 -2.93 -37.85
C ASN A 14 45.09 -1.60 -37.21
N TYR A 15 45.60 -0.47 -37.68
CA TYR A 15 45.17 0.85 -37.23
C TYR A 15 43.71 1.13 -37.63
N ILE A 16 43.33 0.84 -38.88
CA ILE A 16 41.96 1.02 -39.38
C ILE A 16 40.99 0.10 -38.64
N LEU A 17 41.32 -1.18 -38.47
CA LEU A 17 40.49 -2.13 -37.71
C LEU A 17 40.28 -1.66 -36.27
N LYS A 18 41.35 -1.26 -35.57
CA LYS A 18 41.23 -0.67 -34.21
C LYS A 18 40.37 0.59 -34.18
N HIS A 19 40.41 1.41 -35.22
CA HIS A 19 39.58 2.60 -35.30
C HIS A 19 38.10 2.25 -35.52
N ILE A 20 37.82 1.29 -36.40
CA ILE A 20 36.46 0.77 -36.64
C ILE A 20 35.92 0.16 -35.34
N ASP A 21 36.69 -0.67 -34.64
CA ASP A 21 36.27 -1.27 -33.36
C ASP A 21 35.92 -0.19 -32.33
N ARG A 22 36.72 0.87 -32.21
CA ARG A 22 36.42 2.01 -31.32
C ARG A 22 35.12 2.71 -31.69
N LEU A 23 34.85 2.91 -32.98
CA LEU A 23 33.61 3.52 -33.45
C LEU A 23 32.41 2.60 -33.16
N MET A 24 32.54 1.29 -33.38
CA MET A 24 31.51 0.31 -33.07
C MET A 24 31.22 0.26 -31.57
N ILE A 25 32.26 0.17 -30.71
CA ILE A 25 32.08 0.19 -29.25
C ILE A 25 31.35 1.46 -28.80
N ARG A 26 31.65 2.62 -29.39
CA ARG A 26 30.95 3.87 -29.08
C ARG A 26 29.49 3.82 -29.51
N ALA A 27 29.19 3.37 -30.72
CA ALA A 27 27.83 3.25 -31.23
C ALA A 27 26.99 2.27 -30.40
N VAL A 28 27.54 1.09 -30.10
CA VAL A 28 26.86 0.07 -29.29
C VAL A 28 26.71 0.52 -27.85
N SER A 29 27.66 1.27 -27.28
CA SER A 29 27.52 1.83 -25.93
C SER A 29 26.38 2.84 -25.84
N ILE A 30 26.15 3.66 -26.88
CA ILE A 30 25.00 4.56 -26.94
C ILE A 30 23.70 3.75 -27.04
N LEU A 31 23.65 2.73 -27.90
CA LEU A 31 22.49 1.85 -28.05
C LEU A 31 22.15 1.13 -26.73
N GLN A 32 23.16 0.55 -26.08
CA GLN A 32 23.04 -0.09 -24.78
C GLN A 32 22.46 0.87 -23.74
N ARG A 33 23.01 2.09 -23.65
CA ARG A 33 22.53 3.10 -22.71
C ARG A 33 21.08 3.50 -22.97
N SER A 34 20.68 3.62 -24.24
CA SER A 34 19.29 3.87 -24.60
C SER A 34 18.36 2.73 -24.16
N HIS A 35 18.77 1.47 -24.36
CA HIS A 35 17.98 0.32 -23.90
C HIS A 35 17.87 0.28 -22.36
N GLU A 36 18.94 0.61 -21.63
CA GLU A 36 18.90 0.73 -20.16
C GLU A 36 17.88 1.79 -19.73
N ILE A 37 17.97 3.01 -20.27
CA ILE A 37 17.05 4.11 -19.92
C ILE A 37 15.60 3.74 -20.23
N CYS A 38 15.34 3.15 -21.40
CA CYS A 38 14.00 2.71 -21.75
C CYS A 38 13.48 1.68 -20.73
N LEU A 39 14.29 0.67 -20.40
CA LEU A 39 13.88 -0.38 -19.46
C LEU A 39 13.60 0.18 -18.07
N ASP A 40 14.41 1.12 -17.60
CA ASP A 40 14.23 1.83 -16.34
C ASP A 40 12.87 2.56 -16.33
N LEU A 41 12.58 3.35 -17.37
CA LEU A 41 11.31 4.07 -17.49
C LEU A 41 10.09 3.12 -17.47
N PHE A 42 10.17 1.96 -18.11
CA PHE A 42 9.09 0.98 -18.08
C PHE A 42 8.94 0.32 -16.70
N ASN A 43 10.05 0.05 -16.02
CA ASN A 43 10.02 -0.52 -14.67
C ASN A 43 9.46 0.48 -13.66
N ASP A 44 9.90 1.74 -13.71
CA ASP A 44 9.41 2.82 -12.84
C ASP A 44 7.91 3.06 -13.09
N SER A 45 7.49 3.12 -14.36
CA SER A 45 6.08 3.23 -14.70
C SER A 45 5.25 2.05 -14.18
N ALA A 46 5.76 0.82 -14.28
CA ALA A 46 5.09 -0.34 -13.71
C ALA A 46 5.06 -0.34 -12.18
N PHE A 47 6.07 0.26 -11.53
CA PHE A 47 6.13 0.47 -10.08
C PHE A 47 5.08 1.47 -9.62
N ASP A 48 5.00 2.64 -10.27
CA ASP A 48 4.01 3.68 -9.98
C ASP A 48 2.59 3.15 -10.12
N MET A 49 2.32 2.38 -11.17
CA MET A 49 1.03 1.70 -11.35
C MET A 49 0.73 0.72 -10.20
N ALA A 50 1.73 -0.01 -9.70
CA ALA A 50 1.54 -0.95 -8.58
C ALA A 50 1.21 -0.20 -7.29
N ARG A 51 1.94 0.89 -7.06
CA ARG A 51 1.74 1.79 -5.91
C ARG A 51 0.33 2.34 -5.93
N ASP A 52 -0.13 2.87 -7.07
CA ASP A 52 -1.49 3.40 -7.21
C ASP A 52 -2.58 2.33 -6.95
N ILE A 53 -2.41 1.12 -7.51
CA ILE A 53 -3.32 -0.03 -7.28
C ILE A 53 -3.43 -0.38 -5.79
N LEU A 54 -2.32 -0.31 -5.04
CA LEU A 54 -2.30 -0.67 -3.63
C LEU A 54 -2.75 0.47 -2.69
N VAL A 55 -2.36 1.70 -3.00
CA VAL A 55 -2.53 2.87 -2.12
C VAL A 55 -3.93 3.46 -2.23
N THR A 56 -4.49 3.58 -3.42
CA THR A 56 -5.79 4.22 -3.65
C THR A 56 -6.93 3.57 -2.85
N PRO A 57 -7.11 2.23 -2.83
CA PRO A 57 -8.15 1.59 -2.03
C PRO A 57 -7.95 1.78 -0.51
N LYS A 58 -6.69 1.77 -0.05
CA LYS A 58 -6.35 2.00 1.37
C LYS A 58 -6.72 3.43 1.79
N ARG A 59 -6.43 4.43 0.96
CA ARG A 59 -6.81 5.83 1.19
C ARG A 59 -8.33 5.99 1.30
N LEU A 60 -9.09 5.37 0.40
CA LEU A 60 -10.56 5.43 0.43
C LEU A 60 -11.15 4.73 1.67
N SER A 61 -10.63 3.56 2.04
CA SER A 61 -11.06 2.84 3.25
C SER A 61 -10.80 3.64 4.52
N TYR A 62 -9.63 4.28 4.61
CA TYR A 62 -9.27 5.10 5.77
C TYR A 62 -10.11 6.38 5.85
N ALA A 63 -10.37 7.04 4.72
CA ALA A 63 -11.26 8.20 4.66
C ALA A 63 -12.67 7.85 5.15
N ARG A 64 -13.20 6.70 4.74
CA ARG A 64 -14.48 6.16 5.22
C ARG A 64 -14.49 5.95 6.74
N GLU A 65 -13.42 5.38 7.28
CA GLU A 65 -13.29 5.15 8.73
C GLU A 65 -13.24 6.46 9.52
N LYS A 66 -12.46 7.45 9.05
CA LYS A 66 -12.34 8.75 9.72
C LYS A 66 -13.63 9.55 9.68
N GLU A 67 -14.32 9.56 8.55
CA GLU A 67 -15.62 10.22 8.46
C GLU A 67 -16.65 9.54 9.38
N LYS A 68 -16.70 8.21 9.41
CA LYS A 68 -17.60 7.48 10.30
C LYS A 68 -17.38 7.81 11.79
N ASN A 69 -16.13 7.78 12.24
CA ASN A 69 -15.78 8.11 13.64
C ASN A 69 -16.22 9.54 14.02
N LEU A 70 -16.12 10.44 13.05
CA LEU A 70 -16.45 11.83 13.20
C LEU A 70 -17.99 12.04 13.21
N TYR A 71 -18.74 11.37 12.32
CA TYR A 71 -20.20 11.32 12.35
C TYR A 71 -20.70 10.85 13.73
N GLU A 72 -20.15 9.75 14.25
CA GLU A 72 -20.50 9.22 15.58
C GLU A 72 -20.21 10.24 16.69
N SER A 73 -19.07 10.94 16.62
CA SER A 73 -18.69 11.97 17.58
C SER A 73 -19.62 13.18 17.57
N LEU A 74 -20.07 13.64 16.39
CA LEU A 74 -21.01 14.74 16.26
C LEU A 74 -22.40 14.42 16.79
N VAL A 75 -22.89 13.22 16.49
CA VAL A 75 -24.19 12.75 17.00
C VAL A 75 -24.13 12.68 18.53
N ALA A 76 -23.04 12.15 19.09
CA ALA A 76 -22.83 12.12 20.53
C ALA A 76 -22.77 13.54 21.15
N LEU A 77 -22.07 14.47 20.51
CA LEU A 77 -21.94 15.86 20.99
C LEU A 77 -23.29 16.60 20.95
N THR A 78 -24.06 16.45 19.87
CA THR A 78 -25.41 17.02 19.73
C THR A 78 -26.33 16.51 20.84
N ASN A 79 -26.29 15.21 21.11
CA ASN A 79 -27.07 14.61 22.19
C ASN A 79 -26.62 15.09 23.58
N SER A 80 -25.30 15.20 23.81
CA SER A 80 -24.77 15.69 25.09
C SER A 80 -25.08 17.16 25.35
N LYS A 81 -25.16 17.98 24.30
CA LYS A 81 -25.42 19.43 24.38
C LYS A 81 -26.91 19.78 24.44
N GLN A 82 -27.81 18.79 24.36
CA GLN A 82 -29.25 19.00 24.45
C GLN A 82 -29.67 19.80 25.70
N ASN A 83 -29.05 19.54 26.85
CA ASN A 83 -29.34 20.26 28.10
C ASN A 83 -28.86 21.73 28.07
N GLU A 84 -27.80 22.02 27.31
CA GLU A 84 -27.25 23.37 27.16
C GLU A 84 -28.09 24.19 26.17
N ILE A 85 -28.52 23.56 25.07
CA ILE A 85 -29.53 24.09 24.14
C ILE A 85 -30.84 24.40 24.89
N GLN A 86 -31.27 23.51 25.79
CA GLN A 86 -32.44 23.75 26.63
C GLN A 86 -32.27 24.98 27.54
N LYS A 87 -31.09 25.17 28.14
CA LYS A 87 -30.79 26.36 28.95
C LYS A 87 -30.75 27.64 28.13
N LEU A 88 -30.19 27.59 26.92
CA LEU A 88 -30.19 28.74 25.99
C LEU A 88 -31.60 29.12 25.57
N ILE A 89 -32.46 28.13 25.29
CA ILE A 89 -33.88 28.37 24.98
C ILE A 89 -34.61 28.97 26.19
N LEU A 90 -34.36 28.47 27.40
CA LEU A 90 -34.91 29.03 28.64
C LEU A 90 -34.52 30.51 28.82
N GLN A 91 -33.23 30.82 28.73
CA GLN A 91 -32.73 32.20 28.85
C GLN A 91 -33.29 33.10 27.75
N ALA A 92 -33.40 32.58 26.53
CA ALA A 92 -34.00 33.32 25.43
C ALA A 92 -35.48 33.64 25.72
N VAL A 93 -36.27 32.64 26.11
CA VAL A 93 -37.71 32.81 26.42
C VAL A 93 -37.92 33.77 27.59
N ASP A 94 -37.10 33.69 28.65
CA ASP A 94 -37.16 34.60 29.81
C ASP A 94 -36.81 36.04 29.45
N GLU A 95 -35.71 36.28 28.71
CA GLU A 95 -35.33 37.63 28.26
C GLU A 95 -36.35 38.23 27.29
N MET A 96 -37.01 37.39 26.50
CA MET A 96 -38.01 37.82 25.52
C MET A 96 -39.40 38.06 26.11
N HIS A 97 -39.64 37.60 27.34
CA HIS A 97 -40.97 37.59 27.95
C HIS A 97 -41.57 39.01 28.04
N GLU A 98 -40.78 40.01 28.45
CA GLU A 98 -41.24 41.40 28.49
C GLU A 98 -41.42 42.00 27.09
N VAL A 99 -40.43 41.83 26.21
CA VAL A 99 -40.42 42.41 24.85
C VAL A 99 -41.61 41.93 24.01
N LEU A 100 -41.88 40.62 23.99
CA LEU A 100 -42.97 40.04 23.22
C LEU A 100 -44.34 40.40 23.81
N THR A 101 -44.45 40.56 25.12
CA THR A 101 -45.72 40.99 25.75
C THR A 101 -46.06 42.45 25.44
N ASP A 102 -45.07 43.34 25.35
CA ASP A 102 -45.28 44.74 24.99
C ASP A 102 -45.56 44.91 23.49
N GLU A 103 -44.87 44.14 22.62
CA GLU A 103 -45.19 44.08 21.19
C GLU A 103 -46.62 43.55 20.95
N ALA A 104 -47.05 42.52 21.67
CA ALA A 104 -48.41 41.99 21.59
C ALA A 104 -49.48 43.02 22.01
N CYS A 105 -49.17 43.90 22.97
CA CYS A 105 -50.09 44.96 23.40
C CYS A 105 -50.29 46.04 22.33
N SER A 106 -49.22 46.39 21.61
CA SER A 106 -49.20 47.43 20.57
C SER A 106 -49.66 46.96 19.18
N LEU A 107 -49.91 45.65 19.00
CA LEU A 107 -50.35 45.06 17.73
C LEU A 107 -51.74 45.58 17.28
N GLU A 108 -51.80 46.27 16.15
CA GLU A 108 -53.05 46.64 15.49
C GLU A 108 -53.59 45.44 14.68
N ILE A 109 -54.83 45.03 14.93
CA ILE A 109 -55.46 43.88 14.26
C ILE A 109 -56.49 44.40 13.25
N PRO A 110 -56.16 44.46 11.95
CA PRO A 110 -57.04 45.05 10.95
C PRO A 110 -58.26 44.18 10.67
N GLY A 111 -59.44 44.81 10.57
CA GLY A 111 -60.68 44.18 10.09
C GLY A 111 -61.63 43.64 11.18
N ILE A 112 -61.61 44.20 12.40
CA ILE A 112 -62.50 43.81 13.50
C ILE A 112 -63.34 45.03 13.93
N GLU A 113 -64.66 44.91 13.84
CA GLU A 113 -65.59 45.93 14.36
C GLU A 113 -65.70 45.83 15.88
N LEU A 114 -65.00 46.72 16.57
CA LEU A 114 -65.11 46.90 18.03
C LEU A 114 -66.33 47.79 18.34
N THR A 115 -67.09 47.46 19.38
CA THR A 115 -68.06 48.42 19.96
C THR A 115 -67.33 49.44 20.84
N ASP A 116 -68.00 50.54 21.21
CA ASP A 116 -67.47 51.65 22.04
C ASP A 116 -66.89 51.22 23.41
N GLN A 117 -67.07 49.95 23.81
CA GLN A 117 -66.55 49.36 25.05
C GLN A 117 -65.49 48.27 24.81
N LEU A 118 -64.86 48.22 23.63
CA LEU A 118 -63.83 47.24 23.25
C LEU A 118 -64.32 45.77 23.30
N THR A 119 -65.63 45.52 23.17
CA THR A 119 -66.20 44.17 23.15
C THR A 119 -66.42 43.68 21.71
N VAL A 120 -66.23 42.39 21.48
CA VAL A 120 -66.29 41.77 20.14
C VAL A 120 -67.71 41.29 19.83
N LYS A 121 -68.24 41.59 18.64
CA LYS A 121 -69.62 41.22 18.27
C LYS A 121 -69.83 39.71 18.06
N HIS A 122 -68.80 38.97 17.65
CA HIS A 122 -68.89 37.53 17.39
C HIS A 122 -67.71 36.75 17.98
N ALA A 123 -67.98 35.57 18.55
CA ALA A 123 -66.95 34.67 19.10
C ALA A 123 -65.89 34.24 18.05
N ARG A 124 -66.26 34.26 16.75
CA ARG A 124 -65.36 33.97 15.62
C ARG A 124 -64.26 35.03 15.46
N ASP A 125 -64.57 36.29 15.77
CA ASP A 125 -63.65 37.42 15.62
C ASP A 125 -62.65 37.44 16.78
N LEU A 126 -63.10 37.02 17.96
CA LEU A 126 -62.24 36.75 19.13
C LEU A 126 -61.22 35.65 18.82
N LYS A 127 -61.67 34.54 18.23
CA LYS A 127 -60.80 33.44 17.80
C LYS A 127 -59.79 33.86 16.72
N LYS A 128 -60.19 34.75 15.80
CA LYS A 128 -59.33 35.32 14.76
C LYS A 128 -58.26 36.25 15.37
N CYS A 129 -58.65 37.12 16.31
CA CYS A 129 -57.74 37.95 17.11
C CYS A 129 -56.65 37.13 17.79
N THR A 130 -57.06 36.09 18.53
CA THR A 130 -56.14 35.21 19.23
C THR A 130 -55.18 34.52 18.26
N SER A 131 -55.66 34.05 17.12
CA SER A 131 -54.83 33.41 16.10
C SER A 131 -53.78 34.36 15.50
N VAL A 132 -54.11 35.63 15.27
CA VAL A 132 -53.19 36.63 14.71
C VAL A 132 -52.09 36.99 15.72
N ILE A 133 -52.47 37.21 16.98
CA ILE A 133 -51.51 37.48 18.06
C ILE A 133 -50.56 36.29 18.23
N GLN A 134 -51.11 35.07 18.24
CA GLN A 134 -50.30 33.85 18.34
C GLN A 134 -49.34 33.68 17.17
N GLU A 135 -49.80 33.89 15.93
CA GLU A 135 -48.96 33.72 14.74
C GLU A 135 -47.80 34.73 14.73
N GLN A 136 -48.04 35.98 15.13
CA GLN A 136 -47.01 37.00 15.19
C GLN A 136 -45.97 36.74 16.29
N ILE A 137 -46.41 36.34 17.49
CA ILE A 137 -45.51 35.96 18.59
C ILE A 137 -44.69 34.72 18.20
N LEU A 138 -45.30 33.75 17.52
CA LEU A 138 -44.63 32.54 17.02
C LEU A 138 -43.50 32.85 16.05
N VAL A 139 -43.76 33.69 15.05
CA VAL A 139 -42.76 34.09 14.06
C VAL A 139 -41.61 34.78 14.77
N ARG A 140 -41.92 35.71 15.68
CA ARG A 140 -40.88 36.53 16.34
C ARG A 140 -40.04 35.76 17.35
N LEU A 141 -40.68 34.90 18.15
CA LEU A 141 -39.98 34.00 19.08
C LEU A 141 -39.03 33.06 18.32
N ASN A 142 -39.46 32.55 17.16
CA ASN A 142 -38.64 31.67 16.35
C ASN A 142 -37.44 32.39 15.71
N GLU A 143 -37.61 33.61 15.23
CA GLU A 143 -36.49 34.41 14.71
C GLU A 143 -35.41 34.67 15.77
N ILE A 144 -35.80 34.90 17.02
CA ILE A 144 -34.84 35.20 18.09
C ILE A 144 -34.16 33.94 18.62
N ILE A 145 -34.91 32.82 18.79
CA ILE A 145 -34.34 31.52 19.15
C ILE A 145 -33.34 31.05 18.07
N ALA A 146 -33.67 31.27 16.80
CA ALA A 146 -32.80 30.98 15.67
C ALA A 146 -31.46 31.71 15.76
N ASN A 147 -31.50 33.01 16.01
CA ASN A 147 -30.30 33.85 16.09
C ASN A 147 -29.39 33.44 17.27
N LYS A 148 -29.96 33.10 18.44
CA LYS A 148 -29.16 32.64 19.59
C LYS A 148 -28.56 31.23 19.38
N LEU A 149 -29.23 30.37 18.62
CA LEU A 149 -28.71 29.02 18.29
C LEU A 149 -27.62 29.06 17.21
N LEU A 150 -27.70 30.03 16.29
CA LEU A 150 -26.76 30.23 15.19
C LEU A 150 -25.31 30.33 15.68
N ASP A 151 -25.06 31.10 16.74
CA ASP A 151 -23.70 31.28 17.29
C ASP A 151 -23.14 29.98 17.88
N SER A 152 -23.97 29.19 18.55
CA SER A 152 -23.55 27.90 19.13
C SER A 152 -23.31 26.83 18.06
N ILE A 153 -24.10 26.85 16.98
CA ILE A 153 -23.99 25.89 15.87
C ILE A 153 -22.80 26.24 14.96
N ASN A 154 -22.50 27.53 14.74
CA ASN A 154 -21.32 27.96 13.97
C ASN A 154 -20.01 27.57 14.66
N VAL A 155 -19.94 27.66 16.00
CA VAL A 155 -18.77 27.19 16.77
C VAL A 155 -18.56 25.68 16.65
N LEU A 156 -19.65 24.90 16.60
CA LEU A 156 -19.61 23.47 16.35
C LEU A 156 -19.12 23.16 14.92
N HIS A 157 -19.63 23.89 13.93
CA HIS A 157 -19.23 23.77 12.53
C HIS A 157 -17.74 24.07 12.32
N ASP A 158 -17.24 25.17 12.87
CA ASP A 158 -15.85 25.60 12.65
C ASP A 158 -14.83 24.68 13.33
N ASN A 159 -15.15 24.18 14.53
CA ASN A 159 -14.33 23.15 15.18
C ASN A 159 -14.34 21.84 14.39
N TYR A 160 -15.47 21.48 13.81
CA TYR A 160 -15.66 20.24 13.06
C TYR A 160 -14.93 20.26 11.72
N VAL A 161 -15.20 21.25 10.86
CA VAL A 161 -14.55 21.43 9.56
C VAL A 161 -13.05 21.66 9.76
N GLY A 162 -12.67 22.48 10.74
CA GLY A 162 -11.26 22.73 11.07
C GLY A 162 -10.50 21.47 11.50
N THR A 163 -11.12 20.59 12.30
CA THR A 163 -10.48 19.33 12.71
C THR A 163 -10.33 18.39 11.53
N LEU A 164 -11.32 18.33 10.64
CA LEU A 164 -11.26 17.45 9.48
C LEU A 164 -10.24 17.88 8.45
N THR A 165 -10.21 19.17 8.13
CA THR A 165 -9.22 19.76 7.23
C THR A 165 -7.81 19.53 7.78
N ARG A 166 -7.58 19.69 9.09
CA ARG A 166 -6.29 19.38 9.72
C ARG A 166 -5.93 17.90 9.66
N CYS A 167 -6.88 16.99 9.88
CA CYS A 167 -6.67 15.56 9.72
C CYS A 167 -6.28 15.21 8.27
N LEU A 168 -6.90 15.87 7.28
CA LEU A 168 -6.61 15.64 5.88
C LEU A 168 -5.25 16.21 5.46
N ILE A 169 -4.90 17.41 5.93
CA ILE A 169 -3.58 18.01 5.73
C ILE A 169 -2.49 17.17 6.42
N SER A 170 -2.76 16.65 7.63
CA SER A 170 -1.83 15.75 8.32
C SER A 170 -1.63 14.42 7.59
N LEU A 171 -2.60 13.97 6.80
CA LEU A 171 -2.44 12.80 5.93
C LEU A 171 -1.50 13.10 4.76
N GLU A 172 -1.56 14.30 4.19
CA GLU A 172 -0.68 14.76 3.12
C GLU A 172 0.76 14.95 3.62
N SER A 173 0.95 15.47 4.83
CA SER A 173 2.28 15.71 5.41
C SER A 173 2.96 14.44 5.96
N SER A 174 2.26 13.31 6.05
CA SER A 174 2.80 12.06 6.64
C SER A 174 3.56 11.18 5.65
N ARG A 175 3.65 11.59 4.38
CA ARG A 175 4.46 10.93 3.34
C ARG A 175 5.12 12.00 2.48
N ASP A 176 6.38 12.28 2.78
CA ASP A 176 7.27 12.97 1.84
C ASP A 176 7.38 12.14 0.55
N ASP A 177 7.47 12.86 -0.57
CA ASP A 177 7.69 12.42 -1.96
C ASP A 177 6.46 11.99 -2.79
N ASP A 178 5.82 12.96 -3.46
CA ASP A 178 5.73 13.06 -4.94
C ASP A 178 4.56 13.96 -5.40
N GLU A 179 4.86 15.02 -6.16
CA GLU A 179 3.94 16.05 -6.68
C GLU A 179 2.85 15.55 -7.67
N ALA A 180 2.78 14.24 -7.97
CA ALA A 180 1.90 13.69 -9.01
C ALA A 180 0.59 13.04 -8.49
N GLU A 181 0.41 12.84 -7.17
CA GLU A 181 -0.71 12.06 -6.61
C GLU A 181 -1.91 12.90 -6.07
N LEU A 182 -2.15 14.10 -6.61
CA LEU A 182 -3.20 15.00 -6.11
C LEU A 182 -4.65 14.59 -6.42
N SER A 183 -4.93 13.62 -7.31
CA SER A 183 -6.29 13.43 -7.82
C SER A 183 -7.29 12.85 -6.80
N ALA A 184 -6.89 11.86 -6.01
CA ALA A 184 -7.80 11.23 -5.04
C ALA A 184 -7.98 12.10 -3.79
N SER A 185 -6.91 12.73 -3.30
CA SER A 185 -6.98 13.68 -2.18
C SER A 185 -7.77 14.93 -2.52
N LYS A 186 -7.59 15.49 -3.72
CA LYS A 186 -8.38 16.63 -4.19
C LYS A 186 -9.85 16.26 -4.38
N ALA A 187 -10.15 15.09 -4.94
CA ALA A 187 -11.52 14.61 -5.02
C ALA A 187 -12.14 14.37 -3.64
N LEU A 188 -11.38 13.87 -2.67
CA LEU A 188 -11.83 13.74 -1.27
C LEU A 188 -12.06 15.10 -0.61
N GLN A 189 -11.20 16.10 -0.85
CA GLN A 189 -11.40 17.48 -0.40
C GLN A 189 -12.67 18.08 -0.99
N GLU A 190 -12.90 17.90 -2.30
CA GLU A 190 -14.10 18.39 -2.98
C GLU A 190 -15.37 17.66 -2.47
N ILE A 191 -15.29 16.36 -2.21
CA ILE A 191 -16.39 15.59 -1.61
C ILE A 191 -16.67 16.08 -0.20
N LEU A 192 -15.63 16.34 0.60
CA LEU A 192 -15.79 16.84 1.96
C LEU A 192 -16.38 18.24 1.97
N HIS A 193 -15.89 19.12 1.10
CA HIS A 193 -16.45 20.44 0.90
C HIS A 193 -17.91 20.35 0.43
N SER A 194 -18.25 19.45 -0.50
CA SER A 194 -19.62 19.31 -1.01
C SER A 194 -20.57 18.61 -0.05
N ALA A 195 -20.09 17.67 0.75
CA ALA A 195 -20.92 16.91 1.69
C ALA A 195 -21.16 17.68 2.99
N TYR A 196 -20.19 18.51 3.39
CA TYR A 196 -20.20 19.27 4.64
C TYR A 196 -20.11 20.78 4.45
N GLU A 197 -20.33 21.31 3.24
CA GLU A 197 -20.99 22.60 3.05
C GLU A 197 -22.41 22.47 3.60
N VAL A 198 -22.51 22.35 4.92
CA VAL A 198 -23.73 22.66 5.61
C VAL A 198 -23.83 24.17 5.46
N ASN A 199 -24.52 24.64 4.42
CA ASN A 199 -25.05 25.98 4.38
C ASN A 199 -25.99 26.13 5.60
N LEU A 200 -25.39 26.41 6.75
CA LEU A 200 -26.00 26.97 7.94
C LEU A 200 -26.14 28.49 7.77
N SER A 201 -25.80 29.02 6.60
CA SER A 201 -26.40 30.25 6.11
C SER A 201 -27.91 30.00 6.06
N LEU A 202 -28.57 30.48 7.10
CA LEU A 202 -30.01 30.50 7.25
C LEU A 202 -30.49 31.82 6.64
N PRO A 203 -30.77 31.91 5.32
CA PRO A 203 -31.69 32.94 4.89
C PRO A 203 -33.01 32.64 5.62
N THR A 204 -33.65 33.70 6.11
CA THR A 204 -34.84 33.76 6.98
C THR A 204 -36.06 32.94 6.53
N ASN A 205 -35.97 32.14 5.46
CA ASN A 205 -37.00 31.25 4.90
C ASN A 205 -36.58 29.76 4.85
N SER A 206 -35.77 29.26 5.79
CA SER A 206 -35.34 27.85 5.75
C SER A 206 -36.45 26.86 6.18
N ASN A 207 -36.51 25.69 5.53
CA ASN A 207 -37.46 24.60 5.85
C ASN A 207 -37.45 24.18 7.33
N LEU A 208 -36.34 24.39 8.07
CA LEU A 208 -36.31 24.10 9.52
C LEU A 208 -37.21 25.04 10.31
N PHE A 209 -37.22 26.33 9.98
CA PHE A 209 -38.05 27.30 10.68
C PHE A 209 -39.52 27.08 10.42
N GLN A 210 -39.88 26.71 9.19
CA GLN A 210 -41.25 26.38 8.86
C GLN A 210 -41.73 25.14 9.65
N ILE A 211 -40.90 24.11 9.79
CA ILE A 211 -41.21 22.91 10.57
C ILE A 211 -41.27 23.21 12.07
N LEU A 212 -40.40 24.10 12.58
CA LEU A 212 -40.38 24.51 13.98
C LEU A 212 -41.62 25.34 14.33
N ILE A 213 -42.03 26.24 13.42
CA ILE A 213 -43.32 26.95 13.43
C ILE A 213 -44.48 25.94 13.43
N ASP A 214 -44.47 24.95 12.54
CA ASP A 214 -45.55 23.95 12.42
C ASP A 214 -45.68 23.07 13.67
N ARG A 215 -44.56 22.69 14.30
CA ARG A 215 -44.53 21.92 15.56
C ARG A 215 -45.00 22.74 16.75
N MET A 216 -44.62 24.01 16.83
CA MET A 216 -45.16 24.89 17.86
C MET A 216 -46.67 25.10 17.63
N LYS A 217 -47.11 25.28 16.37
CA LYS A 217 -48.55 25.30 16.02
C LYS A 217 -49.28 24.03 16.47
N GLU A 218 -48.68 22.84 16.38
CA GLU A 218 -49.26 21.59 16.92
C GLU A 218 -49.39 21.60 18.45
N LEU A 219 -48.37 22.07 19.18
CA LEU A 219 -48.39 22.18 20.64
C LEU A 219 -49.48 23.14 21.13
N PHE A 220 -49.80 24.17 20.36
CA PHE A 220 -50.83 25.15 20.70
C PHE A 220 -52.25 24.74 20.29
N ARG A 221 -52.42 23.72 19.43
CA ARG A 221 -53.74 23.22 19.02
C ARG A 221 -54.49 22.46 20.12
N THR A 222 -53.81 21.99 21.16
CA THR A 222 -54.39 21.20 22.26
C THR A 222 -55.04 22.02 23.37
N PHE A 223 -55.10 23.34 23.26
CA PHE A 223 -55.52 24.22 24.35
C PHE A 223 -56.98 24.68 24.23
N SER A 224 -57.78 24.51 25.28
CA SER A 224 -59.15 25.03 25.38
C SER A 224 -59.18 26.31 26.23
N TRP A 225 -59.63 27.43 25.65
CA TRP A 225 -59.59 28.74 26.31
C TRP A 225 -60.93 29.18 26.90
N HIS A 226 -60.86 29.93 28.00
CA HIS A 226 -61.98 30.57 28.67
C HIS A 226 -62.33 31.89 27.98
N ASN A 227 -63.63 32.19 27.86
CA ASN A 227 -64.16 33.35 27.13
C ASN A 227 -63.83 34.67 27.84
N PHE A 228 -63.00 35.52 27.23
CA PHE A 228 -62.83 36.91 27.63
C PHE A 228 -63.69 37.82 26.73
N PRO A 229 -64.58 38.67 27.27
CA PRO A 229 -65.49 39.48 26.45
C PRO A 229 -64.92 40.82 25.93
N ARG A 230 -63.68 41.22 26.30
CA ARG A 230 -63.05 42.50 25.90
C ARG A 230 -61.67 42.29 25.27
N ILE A 231 -61.36 43.03 24.19
CA ILE A 231 -60.03 43.11 23.55
C ILE A 231 -59.35 44.38 24.06
N ASP A 232 -58.86 44.35 25.30
CA ASP A 232 -58.02 45.40 25.89
C ASP A 232 -56.54 45.00 25.86
N PRO A 233 -55.59 45.93 26.13
CA PRO A 233 -54.18 45.60 26.22
C PRO A 233 -53.88 44.47 27.22
N GLU A 234 -54.65 44.39 28.31
CA GLU A 234 -54.54 43.29 29.29
C GLU A 234 -54.92 41.93 28.70
N PHE A 235 -55.98 41.86 27.87
CA PHE A 235 -56.33 40.65 27.13
C PHE A 235 -55.19 40.21 26.21
N LYS A 236 -54.63 41.12 25.40
CA LYS A 236 -53.51 40.81 24.50
C LYS A 236 -52.28 40.33 25.29
N ARG A 237 -51.98 40.98 26.42
CA ARG A 237 -50.92 40.57 27.34
C ARG A 237 -51.16 39.18 27.92
N SER A 238 -52.40 38.88 28.33
CA SER A 238 -52.79 37.58 28.87
C SER A 238 -52.67 36.45 27.84
N VAL A 239 -52.99 36.74 26.57
CA VAL A 239 -52.86 35.79 25.46
C VAL A 239 -51.38 35.49 25.20
N ALA A 240 -50.53 36.52 25.18
CA ALA A 240 -49.08 36.37 25.03
C ALA A 240 -48.45 35.59 26.20
N LEU A 241 -48.79 35.96 27.45
CA LEU A 241 -48.27 35.31 28.66
C LEU A 241 -48.63 33.84 28.75
N ASN A 242 -49.90 33.49 28.51
CA ASN A 242 -50.33 32.10 28.57
C ASN A 242 -49.74 31.27 27.40
N MET A 243 -49.46 31.90 26.26
CA MET A 243 -48.75 31.27 25.15
C MET A 243 -47.28 31.01 25.48
N LEU A 244 -46.59 31.97 26.09
CA LEU A 244 -45.19 31.80 26.51
C LEU A 244 -45.06 30.74 27.60
N ASN A 245 -45.94 30.76 28.61
CA ASN A 245 -45.96 29.79 29.71
C ASN A 245 -46.34 28.36 29.29
N SER A 246 -46.91 28.18 28.10
CA SER A 246 -47.25 26.84 27.57
C SER A 246 -46.17 26.25 26.68
N LEU A 247 -45.10 27.00 26.40
CA LEU A 247 -43.92 26.47 25.72
C LEU A 247 -43.18 25.51 26.65
N SER A 248 -42.86 24.33 26.15
CA SER A 248 -41.98 23.39 26.85
C SER A 248 -40.59 23.48 26.22
N GLU A 249 -39.64 24.08 26.93
CA GLU A 249 -38.27 24.27 26.48
C GLU A 249 -37.59 22.92 26.29
N ALA A 250 -37.93 21.93 27.12
CA ALA A 250 -37.48 20.55 26.97
C ALA A 250 -37.93 19.92 25.63
N LYS A 251 -39.18 20.15 25.21
CA LYS A 251 -39.70 19.64 23.92
C LYS A 251 -39.08 20.36 22.73
N LEU A 252 -38.88 21.68 22.83
CA LEU A 252 -38.20 22.47 21.79
C LEU A 252 -36.74 22.07 21.64
N ALA A 253 -35.98 21.95 22.74
CA ALA A 253 -34.59 21.51 22.70
C ALA A 253 -34.45 20.12 22.07
N LYS A 254 -35.35 19.19 22.41
CA LYS A 254 -35.39 17.85 21.81
C LYS A 254 -35.69 17.89 20.31
N SER A 255 -36.58 18.78 19.87
CA SER A 255 -36.89 18.96 18.44
C SER A 255 -35.70 19.54 17.66
N VAL A 256 -35.02 20.55 18.20
CA VAL A 256 -33.81 21.15 17.59
C VAL A 256 -32.68 20.12 17.50
N CYS A 257 -32.42 19.36 18.57
CA CYS A 257 -31.39 18.32 18.55
C CYS A 257 -31.73 17.20 17.56
N SER A 258 -33.00 16.82 17.45
CA SER A 258 -33.45 15.84 16.44
C SER A 258 -33.17 16.33 15.02
N GLN A 259 -33.48 17.59 14.72
CA GLN A 259 -33.25 18.18 13.39
C GLN A 259 -31.77 18.33 13.06
N LEU A 260 -30.93 18.69 14.05
CA LEU A 260 -29.47 18.72 13.87
C LEU A 260 -28.93 17.32 13.59
N ASN A 261 -29.36 16.31 14.35
CA ASN A 261 -29.01 14.91 14.09
C ASN A 261 -29.45 14.43 12.70
N ASP A 262 -30.66 14.81 12.25
CA ASP A 262 -31.16 14.46 10.92
C ASP A 262 -30.31 15.11 9.81
N ARG A 263 -29.88 16.38 9.99
CA ARG A 263 -28.96 17.03 9.04
C ARG A 263 -27.57 16.39 9.02
N ILE A 264 -27.02 16.08 10.19
CA ILE A 264 -25.73 15.37 10.31
C ILE A 264 -25.82 14.02 9.59
N ARG A 265 -26.94 13.30 9.76
CA ARG A 265 -27.20 12.05 9.05
C ARG A 265 -27.31 12.23 7.55
N MET A 266 -28.07 13.22 7.07
CA MET A 266 -28.17 13.50 5.62
C MET A 266 -26.81 13.84 5.01
N SER A 267 -25.97 14.58 5.74
CA SER A 267 -24.61 14.93 5.31
C SER A 267 -23.70 13.69 5.24
N HIS A 268 -23.78 12.80 6.24
CA HIS A 268 -23.13 11.49 6.22
C HIS A 268 -23.60 10.62 5.04
N ASP A 269 -24.92 10.52 4.81
CA ASP A 269 -25.48 9.75 3.69
C ASP A 269 -25.02 10.30 2.32
N ASN A 270 -24.92 11.63 2.20
CA ASN A 270 -24.40 12.29 1.00
C ASN A 270 -22.91 12.01 0.81
N PHE A 271 -22.11 12.09 1.88
CA PHE A 271 -20.70 11.70 1.85
C PHE A 271 -20.52 10.25 1.42
N GLU A 272 -21.25 9.32 2.02
CA GLU A 272 -21.21 7.90 1.64
C GLU A 272 -21.55 7.71 0.15
N THR A 273 -22.54 8.44 -0.35
CA THR A 273 -22.97 8.36 -1.76
C THR A 273 -21.89 8.87 -2.70
N LEU A 274 -21.31 10.02 -2.42
CA LEU A 274 -20.22 10.60 -3.20
C LEU A 274 -18.96 9.72 -3.14
N LEU A 275 -18.65 9.17 -1.96
CA LEU A 275 -17.53 8.24 -1.78
C LEU A 275 -17.76 6.95 -2.57
N LYS A 276 -18.98 6.40 -2.60
CA LYS A 276 -19.34 5.24 -3.45
C LYS A 276 -19.16 5.54 -4.94
N GLN A 277 -19.53 6.73 -5.40
CA GLN A 277 -19.29 7.15 -6.79
C GLN A 277 -17.81 7.30 -7.12
N LEU A 278 -17.02 7.82 -6.18
CA LEU A 278 -15.57 7.92 -6.31
C LEU A 278 -14.94 6.52 -6.36
N ASP A 279 -15.36 5.62 -5.47
CA ASP A 279 -14.90 4.23 -5.40
C ASP A 279 -15.17 3.49 -6.72
N HIS A 280 -16.37 3.67 -7.31
CA HIS A 280 -16.70 3.11 -8.62
C HIS A 280 -15.79 3.64 -9.74
N ARG A 281 -15.61 4.97 -9.82
CA ARG A 281 -14.70 5.60 -10.81
C ARG A 281 -13.25 5.12 -10.65
N HIS A 282 -12.76 5.00 -9.41
CA HIS A 282 -11.41 4.51 -9.17
C HIS A 282 -11.30 3.02 -9.45
N THR A 283 -12.32 2.20 -9.18
CA THR A 283 -12.29 0.77 -9.49
C THR A 283 -12.07 0.51 -10.97
N ASP A 284 -12.80 1.18 -11.85
CA ASP A 284 -12.64 1.03 -13.31
C ASP A 284 -11.27 1.53 -13.79
N ARG A 285 -10.83 2.69 -13.26
CA ARG A 285 -9.49 3.23 -13.55
C ARG A 285 -8.40 2.27 -13.10
N LEU A 286 -8.49 1.73 -11.89
CA LEU A 286 -7.52 0.80 -11.31
C LEU A 286 -7.46 -0.50 -12.09
N LYS A 287 -8.60 -1.03 -12.56
CA LYS A 287 -8.63 -2.20 -13.44
C LYS A 287 -7.90 -1.93 -14.77
N SER A 288 -8.14 -0.76 -15.37
CA SER A 288 -7.41 -0.34 -16.58
C SER A 288 -5.91 -0.16 -16.31
N THR A 289 -5.54 0.37 -15.15
CA THR A 289 -4.14 0.50 -14.70
C THR A 289 -3.49 -0.86 -14.49
N GLU A 290 -4.19 -1.83 -13.90
CA GLU A 290 -3.73 -3.21 -13.72
C GLU A 290 -3.49 -3.89 -15.08
N ASP A 291 -4.42 -3.73 -16.05
CA ASP A 291 -4.25 -4.25 -17.41
C ASP A 291 -3.05 -3.62 -18.15
N LYS A 292 -2.82 -2.31 -17.96
CA LYS A 292 -1.64 -1.61 -18.51
C LYS A 292 -0.36 -2.10 -17.86
N GLN A 293 -0.34 -2.19 -16.52
CA GLN A 293 0.79 -2.69 -15.77
C GLN A 293 1.15 -4.12 -16.19
N GLN A 294 0.14 -4.98 -16.35
CA GLN A 294 0.35 -6.35 -16.77
C GLN A 294 0.95 -6.43 -18.19
N ARG A 295 0.50 -5.59 -19.12
CA ARG A 295 1.09 -5.49 -20.47
C ARG A 295 2.54 -5.02 -20.43
N VAL A 296 2.84 -3.97 -19.66
CA VAL A 296 4.23 -3.51 -19.50
C VAL A 296 5.10 -4.65 -18.99
N ARG A 297 4.66 -5.35 -17.92
CA ARG A 297 5.40 -6.43 -17.28
C ARG A 297 5.57 -7.68 -18.14
N LYS A 298 4.54 -8.12 -18.87
CA LYS A 298 4.55 -9.38 -19.61
C LYS A 298 5.04 -9.24 -21.04
N ASP A 299 4.85 -8.08 -21.66
CA ASP A 299 5.10 -7.90 -23.09
C ASP A 299 6.24 -6.91 -23.35
N CYS A 300 6.24 -5.73 -22.73
CA CYS A 300 7.20 -4.66 -23.03
C CYS A 300 8.56 -4.87 -22.36
N THR A 301 8.57 -5.01 -21.03
CA THR A 301 9.79 -5.15 -20.22
C THR A 301 10.67 -6.31 -20.71
N PRO A 302 10.16 -7.52 -20.98
CA PRO A 302 11.02 -8.62 -21.40
C PRO A 302 11.63 -8.41 -22.79
N ARG A 303 10.89 -7.78 -23.72
CA ARG A 303 11.39 -7.45 -25.06
C ARG A 303 12.52 -6.43 -24.99
N ILE A 304 12.38 -5.40 -24.16
CA ILE A 304 13.44 -4.38 -23.99
C ILE A 304 14.63 -4.98 -23.25
N ALA A 305 14.41 -5.85 -22.27
CA ALA A 305 15.47 -6.60 -21.62
C ALA A 305 16.26 -7.47 -22.62
N ARG A 306 15.57 -8.09 -23.60
CA ARG A 306 16.22 -8.84 -24.68
C ARG A 306 17.10 -7.94 -25.55
N LEU A 307 16.59 -6.78 -25.96
CA LEU A 307 17.38 -5.80 -26.70
C LEU A 307 18.59 -5.28 -25.90
N LEU A 308 18.47 -5.14 -24.58
CA LEU A 308 19.56 -4.79 -23.68
C LEU A 308 20.62 -5.90 -23.59
N LEU A 309 20.19 -7.16 -23.51
CA LEU A 309 21.08 -8.32 -23.55
C LEU A 309 21.82 -8.39 -24.89
N GLU A 310 21.12 -8.22 -26.01
CA GLU A 310 21.71 -8.24 -27.35
C GLU A 310 22.74 -7.10 -27.54
N SER A 311 22.41 -5.87 -27.15
CA SER A 311 23.34 -4.73 -27.27
C SER A 311 24.52 -4.86 -26.32
N THR A 312 24.32 -5.39 -25.11
CA THR A 312 25.43 -5.71 -24.20
C THR A 312 26.33 -6.78 -24.81
N SER A 313 25.74 -7.88 -25.27
CA SER A 313 26.46 -8.98 -25.88
C SER A 313 27.33 -8.52 -27.04
N LEU A 314 26.78 -7.68 -27.92
CA LEU A 314 27.51 -7.13 -29.04
C LEU A 314 28.72 -6.30 -28.58
N LYS A 315 28.55 -5.47 -27.54
CA LYS A 315 29.64 -4.68 -26.97
C LYS A 315 30.74 -5.56 -26.38
N ASP A 316 30.34 -6.52 -25.55
CA ASP A 316 31.25 -7.45 -24.88
C ASP A 316 32.02 -8.29 -25.91
N LEU A 317 31.36 -8.73 -26.98
CA LEU A 317 31.97 -9.47 -28.08
C LEU A 317 33.00 -8.62 -28.85
N ILE A 318 32.68 -7.36 -29.20
CA ILE A 318 33.63 -6.47 -29.90
C ILE A 318 34.83 -6.15 -29.00
N GLN A 319 34.59 -5.95 -27.71
CA GLN A 319 35.62 -5.50 -26.78
C GLN A 319 36.53 -6.64 -26.30
N TYR A 320 35.99 -7.83 -26.08
CA TYR A 320 36.70 -8.94 -25.43
C TYR A 320 36.74 -10.25 -26.23
N GLY A 321 35.95 -10.36 -27.29
CA GLY A 321 35.82 -11.56 -28.11
C GLY A 321 35.04 -12.69 -27.42
N LEU A 322 34.88 -13.80 -28.14
CA LEU A 322 34.21 -14.99 -27.60
C LEU A 322 35.02 -15.59 -26.42
N PRO A 323 34.36 -15.91 -25.30
CA PRO A 323 35.03 -16.61 -24.20
C PRO A 323 35.44 -18.02 -24.63
N LYS A 324 36.63 -18.45 -24.19
CA LYS A 324 37.11 -19.80 -24.45
C LYS A 324 36.41 -20.78 -23.52
N GLN A 325 35.62 -21.68 -24.10
CA GLN A 325 34.96 -22.76 -23.38
C GLN A 325 35.97 -23.86 -22.99
N GLY A 326 36.04 -24.16 -21.70
CA GLY A 326 36.82 -25.25 -21.13
C GLY A 326 35.99 -26.49 -20.83
N ARG A 327 36.39 -27.25 -19.81
CA ARG A 327 35.68 -28.47 -19.38
C ARG A 327 34.31 -28.14 -18.79
N GLU A 328 33.35 -29.05 -18.96
CA GLU A 328 32.06 -29.00 -18.24
C GLU A 328 32.30 -29.14 -16.74
N ILE A 329 31.75 -28.21 -15.96
CA ILE A 329 31.79 -28.20 -14.48
C ILE A 329 30.48 -28.78 -13.93
N GLY A 330 29.37 -28.48 -14.60
CA GLY A 330 28.06 -28.98 -14.19
C GLY A 330 26.98 -28.67 -15.21
N ARG A 331 25.90 -29.44 -15.13
CA ARG A 331 24.72 -29.31 -15.98
C ARG A 331 23.49 -29.14 -15.10
N GLY A 332 22.78 -28.05 -15.31
CA GLY A 332 21.55 -27.71 -14.62
C GLY A 332 20.33 -27.81 -15.53
N GLN A 333 19.17 -27.49 -14.98
CA GLN A 333 17.92 -27.38 -15.74
C GLN A 333 17.97 -26.26 -16.79
N TYR A 334 18.72 -25.18 -16.50
CA TYR A 334 18.75 -23.96 -17.28
C TYR A 334 19.96 -23.83 -18.21
N GLY A 335 20.83 -24.84 -18.28
CA GLY A 335 22.02 -24.77 -19.12
C GLY A 335 23.20 -25.57 -18.60
N VAL A 336 24.33 -25.39 -19.26
CA VAL A 336 25.58 -26.08 -18.96
C VAL A 336 26.63 -25.06 -18.53
N VAL A 337 27.34 -25.34 -17.44
CA VAL A 337 28.39 -24.48 -16.90
C VAL A 337 29.74 -25.05 -17.27
N TYR A 338 30.56 -24.27 -17.96
CA TYR A 338 31.91 -24.61 -18.37
C TYR A 338 32.96 -23.77 -17.63
N ASP A 339 34.16 -24.31 -17.53
CA ASP A 339 35.33 -23.59 -17.07
C ASP A 339 35.77 -22.54 -18.10
N CYS A 340 36.16 -21.35 -17.65
CA CYS A 340 36.70 -20.30 -18.51
C CYS A 340 37.94 -19.70 -17.85
N LYS A 341 39.13 -20.00 -18.38
CA LYS A 341 40.40 -19.63 -17.73
C LYS A 341 40.58 -18.10 -17.59
N ASN A 342 40.20 -17.36 -18.61
CA ASN A 342 40.36 -15.91 -18.66
C ASN A 342 39.41 -15.26 -19.68
N TRP A 343 38.77 -14.16 -19.28
CA TRP A 343 37.95 -13.32 -20.16
C TRP A 343 37.85 -11.90 -19.60
N ALA A 344 37.88 -10.87 -20.46
CA ALA A 344 37.82 -9.45 -20.06
C ALA A 344 38.77 -9.03 -18.92
N ASN A 345 40.01 -9.53 -18.92
CA ASN A 345 41.02 -9.36 -17.85
C ASN A 345 40.71 -10.05 -16.51
N HIS A 346 39.57 -10.72 -16.39
CA HIS A 346 39.29 -11.60 -15.26
C HIS A 346 39.96 -12.95 -15.47
N GLN A 347 40.60 -13.45 -14.40
CA GLN A 347 41.12 -14.81 -14.35
C GLN A 347 40.11 -15.69 -13.62
N SER A 348 40.06 -16.97 -14.00
CA SER A 348 39.22 -17.97 -13.32
C SER A 348 37.74 -17.57 -13.31
N CYS A 349 37.11 -17.68 -14.48
CA CYS A 349 35.69 -17.43 -14.70
C CYS A 349 34.94 -18.75 -14.95
N VAL A 350 33.62 -18.69 -14.91
CA VAL A 350 32.73 -19.73 -15.41
C VAL A 350 31.86 -19.19 -16.53
N LEU A 351 31.50 -20.08 -17.45
CA LEU A 351 30.66 -19.80 -18.61
C LEU A 351 29.37 -20.59 -18.47
N LYS A 352 28.26 -19.95 -18.10
CA LYS A 352 26.92 -20.57 -18.12
C LYS A 352 26.35 -20.42 -19.52
N SER A 353 26.33 -21.51 -20.28
CA SER A 353 25.74 -21.59 -21.62
C SER A 353 24.28 -21.99 -21.51
N VAL A 354 23.38 -21.11 -21.94
CA VAL A 354 21.93 -21.30 -21.94
C VAL A 354 21.44 -21.27 -23.37
N VAL A 355 20.72 -22.29 -23.82
CA VAL A 355 20.04 -22.30 -25.13
C VAL A 355 18.55 -22.17 -24.86
N PRO A 356 17.95 -20.98 -25.02
CA PRO A 356 16.52 -20.82 -24.77
C PRO A 356 15.71 -21.52 -25.88
N PRO A 357 14.78 -22.44 -25.54
CA PRO A 357 14.06 -23.23 -26.54
C PRO A 357 12.95 -22.48 -27.28
N ASP A 358 12.46 -21.37 -26.70
CA ASP A 358 11.41 -20.54 -27.28
C ASP A 358 11.53 -19.08 -26.82
N ASP A 359 10.71 -18.20 -27.40
CA ASP A 359 10.71 -16.76 -27.09
C ASP A 359 10.39 -16.44 -25.62
N ARG A 360 9.61 -17.29 -24.95
CA ARG A 360 9.28 -17.08 -23.53
C ARG A 360 10.53 -17.30 -22.67
N HIS A 361 11.27 -18.37 -22.91
CA HIS A 361 12.52 -18.63 -22.20
C HIS A 361 13.60 -17.60 -22.54
N TRP A 362 13.62 -17.07 -23.77
CA TRP A 362 14.46 -15.92 -24.14
C TRP A 362 14.15 -14.69 -23.27
N ASN A 363 12.87 -14.36 -23.14
CA ASN A 363 12.40 -13.24 -22.33
C ASN A 363 12.73 -13.43 -20.84
N ASP A 364 12.53 -14.63 -20.30
CA ASP A 364 12.86 -14.94 -18.90
C ASP A 364 14.38 -14.81 -18.64
N LEU A 365 15.21 -15.32 -19.55
CA LEU A 365 16.67 -15.19 -19.46
C LEU A 365 17.15 -13.74 -19.59
N ALA A 366 16.52 -12.96 -20.46
CA ALA A 366 16.87 -11.55 -20.63
C ALA A 366 16.54 -10.72 -19.38
N LEU A 367 15.43 -11.04 -18.70
CA LEU A 367 15.11 -10.46 -17.40
C LEU A 367 16.09 -10.91 -16.30
N GLU A 368 16.46 -12.19 -16.25
CA GLU A 368 17.51 -12.71 -15.36
C GLU A 368 18.80 -11.90 -15.54
N PHE A 369 19.25 -11.75 -16.79
CA PHE A 369 20.43 -10.96 -17.13
C PHE A 369 20.30 -9.50 -16.66
N HIS A 370 19.15 -8.86 -16.89
CA HIS A 370 18.93 -7.49 -16.47
C HIS A 370 19.06 -7.32 -14.95
N TYR A 371 18.41 -8.18 -14.17
CA TYR A 371 18.49 -8.11 -12.70
C TYR A 371 19.90 -8.42 -12.20
N LEU A 372 20.55 -9.46 -12.74
CA LEU A 372 21.94 -9.82 -12.41
C LEU A 372 22.90 -8.65 -12.63
N ARG A 373 22.79 -7.96 -13.76
CA ARG A 373 23.66 -6.84 -14.12
C ARG A 373 23.47 -5.63 -13.20
N ARG A 374 22.27 -5.43 -12.66
CA ARG A 374 21.95 -4.26 -11.82
C ARG A 374 22.36 -4.42 -10.36
N ILE A 375 22.56 -5.65 -9.89
CA ILE A 375 22.98 -5.89 -8.52
C ILE A 375 24.42 -5.36 -8.38
N PRO A 376 24.66 -4.35 -7.51
CA PRO A 376 26.02 -3.90 -7.23
C PRO A 376 26.83 -5.03 -6.60
N GLU A 377 28.14 -5.00 -6.83
CA GLU A 377 29.06 -6.01 -6.31
C GLU A 377 28.91 -6.17 -4.79
N HIS A 378 28.78 -7.42 -4.36
CA HIS A 378 28.62 -7.75 -2.95
C HIS A 378 29.38 -9.05 -2.62
N PRO A 379 30.10 -9.14 -1.47
CA PRO A 379 30.90 -10.32 -1.12
C PRO A 379 30.14 -11.65 -1.02
N ARG A 380 28.80 -11.58 -0.97
CA ARG A 380 27.88 -12.72 -0.77
C ARG A 380 26.98 -13.01 -1.96
N ILE A 381 27.16 -12.32 -3.08
CA ILE A 381 26.41 -12.57 -4.32
C ILE A 381 27.42 -12.87 -5.42
N VAL A 382 27.15 -13.88 -6.24
CA VAL A 382 28.01 -14.21 -7.39
C VAL A 382 27.89 -13.12 -8.45
N GLN A 383 29.02 -12.52 -8.81
CA GLN A 383 29.07 -11.42 -9.77
C GLN A 383 28.96 -11.91 -11.22
N LEU A 384 28.08 -11.28 -11.99
CA LEU A 384 28.07 -11.36 -13.45
C LEU A 384 29.16 -10.43 -14.00
N ILE A 385 30.08 -10.99 -14.78
CA ILE A 385 31.20 -10.27 -15.41
C ILE A 385 30.78 -9.72 -16.78
N GLY A 386 30.05 -10.51 -17.56
CA GLY A 386 29.58 -10.12 -18.88
C GLY A 386 28.68 -11.15 -19.54
N SER A 387 28.28 -10.88 -20.77
CA SER A 387 27.40 -11.76 -21.55
C SER A 387 27.79 -11.76 -23.01
N VAL A 388 27.71 -12.90 -23.68
CA VAL A 388 27.90 -13.01 -25.14
C VAL A 388 26.85 -13.95 -25.72
N ILE A 389 26.20 -13.55 -26.80
CA ILE A 389 25.33 -14.40 -27.60
C ILE A 389 26.19 -14.95 -28.73
N ASP A 390 26.29 -16.27 -28.79
CA ASP A 390 27.05 -16.94 -29.84
C ASP A 390 26.14 -17.23 -31.03
N TYR A 391 26.44 -16.57 -32.16
CA TYR A 391 25.73 -16.75 -33.43
C TYR A 391 26.48 -17.68 -34.39
N SER A 392 27.49 -18.42 -33.92
CA SER A 392 28.29 -19.31 -34.76
C SER A 392 27.52 -20.54 -35.27
N ASP A 393 26.52 -20.99 -34.52
CA ASP A 393 25.61 -22.08 -34.92
C ASP A 393 24.24 -21.49 -35.31
N SER A 394 23.77 -21.81 -36.51
CA SER A 394 22.48 -21.34 -37.03
C SER A 394 21.29 -22.03 -36.38
N ASP A 395 21.48 -23.23 -35.83
CA ASP A 395 20.39 -24.05 -35.28
C ASP A 395 20.24 -23.85 -33.76
N GLN A 396 21.30 -23.43 -33.07
CA GLN A 396 21.29 -23.11 -31.64
C GLN A 396 22.03 -21.81 -31.38
N THR A 397 21.34 -20.83 -30.79
CA THR A 397 21.95 -19.55 -30.41
C THR A 397 22.12 -19.50 -28.89
N PRO A 398 23.24 -20.03 -28.32
CA PRO A 398 23.44 -20.00 -26.89
C PRO A 398 23.74 -18.58 -26.41
N VAL A 399 23.14 -18.23 -25.28
CA VAL A 399 23.52 -17.10 -24.46
C VAL A 399 24.55 -17.57 -23.44
N LEU A 400 25.72 -16.96 -23.49
CA LEU A 400 26.84 -17.24 -22.63
C LEU A 400 26.90 -16.16 -21.54
N LEU A 401 26.65 -16.55 -20.29
CA LEU A 401 26.82 -15.68 -19.13
C LEU A 401 28.18 -15.96 -18.49
N ILE A 402 29.04 -14.94 -18.44
CA ILE A 402 30.38 -15.02 -17.86
C ILE A 402 30.29 -14.55 -16.41
N MET A 403 30.65 -15.41 -15.47
CA MET A 403 30.55 -15.13 -14.03
C MET A 403 31.88 -15.46 -13.34
N GLU A 404 32.07 -14.96 -12.12
CA GLU A 404 33.21 -15.36 -11.30
C GLU A 404 33.18 -16.88 -10.99
N ARG A 405 34.37 -17.50 -10.93
CA ARG A 405 34.49 -18.91 -10.57
C ARG A 405 34.69 -19.08 -9.07
N LEU A 406 33.82 -19.87 -8.47
CA LEU A 406 33.93 -20.34 -7.10
C LEU A 406 34.45 -21.80 -7.07
N LYS A 407 34.93 -22.25 -5.90
CA LYS A 407 35.58 -23.54 -5.74
C LYS A 407 34.62 -24.71 -5.92
N ARG A 408 33.47 -24.66 -5.26
CA ARG A 408 32.44 -25.72 -5.23
C ARG A 408 31.10 -25.19 -4.76
N ASP A 409 30.03 -25.96 -4.95
CA ASP A 409 28.74 -25.69 -4.31
C ASP A 409 28.71 -26.21 -2.86
N LEU A 410 27.75 -25.71 -2.07
CA LEU A 410 27.56 -26.13 -0.69
C LEU A 410 27.15 -27.61 -0.58
N TYR A 411 26.44 -28.14 -1.57
CA TYR A 411 26.12 -29.56 -1.66
C TYR A 411 27.38 -30.44 -1.64
N GLY A 412 28.35 -30.15 -2.52
CA GLY A 412 29.63 -30.85 -2.58
C GLY A 412 30.47 -30.62 -1.32
N ALA A 413 30.38 -29.43 -0.73
CA ALA A 413 31.10 -29.13 0.51
C ALA A 413 30.60 -29.94 1.72
N LEU A 414 29.27 -30.04 1.90
CA LEU A 414 28.68 -30.84 2.99
C LEU A 414 28.92 -32.35 2.78
N LYS A 415 28.97 -32.83 1.53
CA LYS A 415 29.38 -34.21 1.24
C LYS A 415 30.78 -34.53 1.75
N SER A 416 31.70 -33.57 1.68
CA SER A 416 33.06 -33.71 2.23
C SER A 416 33.13 -33.58 3.75
N ARG A 417 32.00 -33.28 4.42
CA ARG A 417 31.89 -32.84 5.82
C ARG A 417 32.65 -31.53 6.08
N LEU A 418 32.02 -30.63 6.82
CA LEU A 418 32.62 -29.37 7.27
C LEU A 418 32.58 -29.27 8.80
N GLU A 419 33.57 -28.59 9.36
CA GLU A 419 33.57 -28.22 10.77
C GLU A 419 32.35 -27.34 11.10
N PHE A 420 31.85 -27.44 12.33
CA PHE A 420 30.66 -26.68 12.75
C PHE A 420 30.84 -25.16 12.62
N SER A 421 32.02 -24.64 13.00
CA SER A 421 32.36 -23.21 12.87
C SER A 421 32.25 -22.71 11.43
N ILE A 422 32.80 -23.47 10.47
CA ILE A 422 32.72 -23.15 9.03
C ILE A 422 31.27 -23.17 8.56
N ARG A 423 30.49 -24.16 8.99
CA ARG A 423 29.06 -24.28 8.65
C ARG A 423 28.24 -23.08 9.13
N MET A 424 28.48 -22.62 10.37
CA MET A 424 27.80 -21.43 10.89
C MET A 424 28.24 -20.16 10.15
N HIS A 425 29.52 -20.02 9.78
CA HIS A 425 29.98 -18.92 8.94
C HIS A 425 29.33 -18.91 7.54
N ILE A 426 29.15 -20.09 6.94
CA ILE A 426 28.40 -20.23 5.67
C ILE A 426 26.94 -19.79 5.86
N ALA A 427 26.30 -20.15 6.97
CA ALA A 427 24.94 -19.71 7.26
C ALA A 427 24.84 -18.18 7.39
N LEU A 428 25.78 -17.55 8.09
CA LEU A 428 25.88 -16.08 8.19
C LEU A 428 26.07 -15.44 6.81
N ASP A 429 26.93 -15.99 5.97
CA ASP A 429 27.18 -15.48 4.62
C ASP A 429 25.91 -15.52 3.74
N VAL A 430 25.11 -16.58 3.87
CA VAL A 430 23.83 -16.69 3.17
C VAL A 430 22.81 -15.67 3.71
N VAL A 431 22.73 -15.50 5.03
CA VAL A 431 21.86 -14.49 5.64
C VAL A 431 22.23 -13.08 5.18
N GLU A 432 23.52 -12.75 5.19
CA GLU A 432 24.05 -11.47 4.72
C GLU A 432 23.69 -11.23 3.23
N GLY A 433 23.88 -12.24 2.37
CA GLY A 433 23.49 -12.16 0.96
C GLY A 433 21.99 -11.97 0.74
N LEU A 434 21.15 -12.68 1.50
CA LEU A 434 19.69 -12.51 1.42
C LEU A 434 19.23 -11.14 1.91
N ARG A 435 19.78 -10.65 3.02
CA ARG A 435 19.51 -9.29 3.52
C ARG A 435 19.84 -8.23 2.47
N TYR A 436 20.97 -8.40 1.78
CA TYR A 436 21.37 -7.50 0.72
C TYR A 436 20.37 -7.50 -0.46
N LEU A 437 19.96 -8.68 -0.94
CA LEU A 437 18.93 -8.78 -1.99
C LEU A 437 17.59 -8.16 -1.56
N HIS A 438 17.13 -8.47 -0.35
CA HIS A 438 15.87 -7.92 0.19
C HIS A 438 15.95 -6.40 0.35
N GLY A 439 17.11 -5.86 0.74
CA GLY A 439 17.36 -4.41 0.80
C GLY A 439 17.28 -3.72 -0.57
N LEU A 440 17.55 -4.45 -1.67
CA LEU A 440 17.33 -3.99 -3.04
C LEU A 440 15.89 -4.24 -3.53
N GLY A 441 14.99 -4.75 -2.67
CA GLY A 441 13.63 -5.11 -3.01
C GLY A 441 13.51 -6.37 -3.87
N LEU A 442 14.54 -7.21 -3.92
CA LEU A 442 14.60 -8.43 -4.74
C LEU A 442 14.39 -9.69 -3.89
N VAL A 443 13.57 -10.62 -4.38
CA VAL A 443 13.32 -11.93 -3.76
C VAL A 443 13.95 -13.03 -4.61
N HIS A 444 14.76 -13.92 -4.01
CA HIS A 444 15.51 -14.95 -4.74
C HIS A 444 14.66 -16.13 -5.20
N ARG A 445 13.83 -16.70 -4.30
CA ARG A 445 12.85 -17.78 -4.53
C ARG A 445 13.38 -19.19 -4.83
N ASP A 446 14.68 -19.43 -4.77
CA ASP A 446 15.27 -20.75 -5.00
C ASP A 446 16.57 -20.97 -4.21
N ILE A 447 16.56 -20.54 -2.95
CA ILE A 447 17.66 -20.80 -2.01
C ILE A 447 17.72 -22.30 -1.72
N LYS A 448 18.89 -22.90 -2.00
CA LYS A 448 19.17 -24.32 -1.80
C LYS A 448 20.68 -24.59 -1.85
N LEU A 449 21.10 -25.79 -1.45
CA LEU A 449 22.51 -26.21 -1.40
C LEU A 449 23.29 -26.02 -2.72
N LYS A 450 22.64 -26.17 -3.88
CA LYS A 450 23.30 -26.01 -5.20
C LYS A 450 23.45 -24.55 -5.64
N ASN A 451 22.68 -23.64 -5.05
CA ASN A 451 22.67 -22.21 -5.37
C ASN A 451 23.48 -21.38 -4.36
N VAL A 452 24.22 -22.05 -3.47
CA VAL A 452 25.21 -21.45 -2.58
C VAL A 452 26.57 -21.98 -2.98
N LEU A 453 27.42 -21.11 -3.52
CA LEU A 453 28.78 -21.43 -3.93
C LEU A 453 29.78 -20.99 -2.86
N LEU A 454 30.88 -21.72 -2.75
CA LEU A 454 31.94 -21.47 -1.77
C LEU A 454 33.24 -21.09 -2.47
N ASP A 455 33.93 -20.07 -1.96
CA ASP A 455 35.28 -19.73 -2.39
C ASP A 455 36.35 -20.63 -1.74
N GLU A 456 37.63 -20.30 -1.97
CA GLU A 456 38.76 -21.05 -1.41
C GLU A 456 38.82 -21.03 0.12
N ALA A 457 38.27 -19.99 0.75
CA ALA A 457 38.18 -19.83 2.19
C ALA A 457 36.87 -20.40 2.78
N ASN A 458 36.08 -21.13 1.99
CA ASN A 458 34.73 -21.60 2.34
C ASN A 458 33.77 -20.46 2.73
N ARG A 459 33.95 -19.26 2.18
CA ARG A 459 32.95 -18.20 2.30
C ARG A 459 31.89 -18.35 1.22
N ALA A 460 30.64 -18.12 1.60
CA ALA A 460 29.50 -18.39 0.75
C ALA A 460 29.11 -17.19 -0.11
N ARG A 461 28.70 -17.48 -1.34
CA ARG A 461 28.07 -16.56 -2.28
C ARG A 461 26.82 -17.19 -2.88
N ILE A 462 25.74 -16.44 -2.93
CA ILE A 462 24.47 -16.87 -3.53
C ILE A 462 24.55 -16.71 -5.05
N THR A 463 24.03 -17.69 -5.79
CA THR A 463 24.01 -17.71 -7.25
C THR A 463 22.64 -18.13 -7.80
N ASP A 464 22.52 -18.17 -9.13
CA ASP A 464 21.32 -18.61 -9.86
C ASP A 464 20.08 -17.77 -9.54
N LEU A 465 20.20 -16.47 -9.85
CA LEU A 465 19.14 -15.48 -9.72
C LEU A 465 18.12 -15.54 -10.88
N GLY A 466 18.02 -16.67 -11.60
CA GLY A 466 17.04 -16.89 -12.67
C GLY A 466 15.59 -16.86 -12.20
N PHE A 467 15.37 -17.06 -10.89
CA PHE A 467 14.09 -16.84 -10.26
C PHE A 467 13.99 -15.51 -9.50
N CYS A 468 15.02 -14.68 -9.50
CA CYS A 468 14.99 -13.42 -8.77
C CYS A 468 13.95 -12.46 -9.36
N LYS A 469 13.18 -11.78 -8.51
CA LYS A 469 12.17 -10.81 -8.97
C LYS A 469 11.94 -9.71 -7.93
N PRO A 470 11.66 -8.46 -8.36
CA PRO A 470 11.26 -7.41 -7.45
C PRO A 470 9.98 -7.77 -6.68
N GLU A 471 9.96 -7.54 -5.37
CA GLU A 471 8.87 -7.91 -4.46
C GLU A 471 7.53 -7.28 -4.88
N VAL A 472 7.57 -6.01 -5.29
CA VAL A 472 6.41 -5.27 -5.81
C VAL A 472 5.86 -5.81 -7.14
N MET A 473 6.63 -6.66 -7.81
CA MET A 473 6.24 -7.34 -9.06
C MET A 473 5.79 -8.78 -8.84
N MET A 474 5.67 -9.22 -7.58
CA MET A 474 5.33 -10.59 -7.23
C MET A 474 3.87 -10.92 -7.55
N SER A 475 3.67 -11.97 -8.34
CA SER A 475 2.35 -12.49 -8.66
C SER A 475 2.42 -13.98 -9.03
N GLY A 476 1.65 -14.81 -8.30
CA GLY A 476 1.11 -16.10 -8.76
C GLY A 476 2.04 -17.20 -9.29
N SER A 477 3.35 -16.97 -9.44
CA SER A 477 4.24 -17.90 -10.12
C SER A 477 4.80 -18.91 -9.12
N LEU A 478 4.46 -20.18 -9.32
CA LEU A 478 4.98 -21.30 -8.56
C LEU A 478 6.35 -21.72 -9.15
N VAL A 479 7.43 -21.23 -8.55
CA VAL A 479 8.81 -21.49 -8.98
C VAL A 479 9.69 -21.88 -7.80
N GLY A 480 10.81 -22.54 -8.09
CA GLY A 480 11.78 -23.00 -7.10
C GLY A 480 11.76 -24.52 -6.88
N THR A 481 12.60 -24.96 -5.97
CA THR A 481 12.80 -26.38 -5.67
C THR A 481 11.79 -26.86 -4.61
N PRO A 482 10.88 -27.82 -4.90
CA PRO A 482 9.70 -28.13 -4.09
C PRO A 482 9.91 -28.26 -2.58
N ILE A 483 11.01 -28.87 -2.14
CA ILE A 483 11.32 -29.10 -0.72
C ILE A 483 11.69 -27.81 0.05
N HIS A 484 12.10 -26.75 -0.65
CA HIS A 484 12.45 -25.44 -0.09
C HIS A 484 11.31 -24.41 -0.25
N MET A 485 10.20 -24.79 -0.88
CA MET A 485 9.10 -23.85 -1.17
C MET A 485 8.19 -23.66 0.03
N ALA A 486 7.98 -22.40 0.41
CA ALA A 486 7.04 -21.99 1.44
C ALA A 486 5.56 -22.29 1.07
N PRO A 487 4.69 -22.59 2.04
CA PRO A 487 3.29 -22.98 1.79
C PRO A 487 2.42 -21.86 1.18
N GLU A 488 2.79 -20.60 1.31
CA GLU A 488 2.06 -19.44 0.77
C GLU A 488 2.34 -19.19 -0.72
N LEU A 489 3.38 -19.80 -1.32
CA LEU A 489 3.62 -19.73 -2.76
C LEU A 489 2.40 -20.19 -3.59
N PHE A 490 1.52 -21.00 -2.99
CA PHE A 490 0.28 -21.50 -3.61
C PHE A 490 -0.89 -20.51 -3.57
N THR A 491 -0.88 -19.52 -2.67
CA THR A 491 -1.98 -18.54 -2.54
C THR A 491 -1.83 -17.36 -3.51
N SER A 492 -0.80 -17.42 -4.38
CA SER A 492 -0.45 -16.41 -5.39
C SER A 492 0.00 -15.04 -4.86
N LYS A 493 -0.06 -14.82 -3.54
CA LYS A 493 0.41 -13.63 -2.85
C LYS A 493 1.47 -14.02 -1.84
N TYR A 494 2.68 -13.55 -2.05
CA TYR A 494 3.84 -13.82 -1.20
C TYR A 494 4.89 -12.73 -1.40
N ASP A 495 5.79 -12.60 -0.43
CA ASP A 495 6.82 -11.57 -0.34
C ASP A 495 8.20 -12.21 -0.08
N HIS A 496 9.17 -11.41 0.38
CA HIS A 496 10.52 -11.85 0.70
C HIS A 496 10.60 -12.93 1.80
N THR A 497 9.56 -13.14 2.61
CA THR A 497 9.54 -14.15 3.68
C THR A 497 9.65 -15.58 3.16
N VAL A 498 9.39 -15.83 1.88
CA VAL A 498 9.60 -17.14 1.24
C VAL A 498 11.08 -17.54 1.23
N ASP A 499 12.00 -16.57 1.13
CA ASP A 499 13.43 -16.83 1.21
C ASP A 499 13.86 -17.16 2.64
N VAL A 500 13.18 -16.59 3.65
CA VAL A 500 13.41 -16.93 5.07
C VAL A 500 13.01 -18.38 5.35
N TYR A 501 11.88 -18.84 4.78
CA TYR A 501 11.48 -20.24 4.83
C TYR A 501 12.51 -21.16 4.16
N ALA A 502 12.92 -20.81 2.94
CA ALA A 502 13.92 -21.58 2.20
C ALA A 502 15.26 -21.63 2.93
N PHE A 503 15.65 -20.54 3.61
CA PHE A 503 16.80 -20.50 4.50
C PHE A 503 16.65 -21.45 5.69
N GLY A 504 15.48 -21.54 6.33
CA GLY A 504 15.23 -22.50 7.42
C GLY A 504 15.49 -23.95 6.99
N ILE A 505 15.02 -24.32 5.80
CA ILE A 505 15.26 -25.65 5.20
C ILE A 505 16.76 -25.83 4.86
N LEU A 506 17.40 -24.81 4.28
CA LEU A 506 18.84 -24.84 4.02
C LEU A 506 19.66 -24.98 5.30
N PHE A 507 19.27 -24.28 6.37
CA PHE A 507 19.95 -24.28 7.65
C PHE A 507 19.87 -25.64 8.34
N TRP A 508 18.78 -26.40 8.12
CA TRP A 508 18.71 -27.81 8.52
C TRP A 508 19.80 -28.67 7.88
N TYR A 509 20.06 -28.50 6.57
CA TYR A 509 21.16 -29.20 5.89
C TYR A 509 22.53 -28.75 6.40
N ILE A 510 22.69 -27.44 6.61
CA ILE A 510 23.90 -26.88 7.21
C ILE A 510 24.12 -27.50 8.58
N CYS A 511 23.12 -27.62 9.44
CA CYS A 511 23.23 -28.21 10.78
C CYS A 511 23.45 -29.73 10.76
N SER A 512 22.85 -30.47 9.81
CA SER A 512 23.04 -31.94 9.69
C SER A 512 24.40 -32.35 9.12
N ASN A 513 25.15 -31.40 8.56
CA ASN A 513 26.42 -31.65 7.86
C ASN A 513 26.27 -32.73 6.78
N GLY A 514 25.12 -32.75 6.11
CA GLY A 514 24.72 -33.84 5.23
C GLY A 514 23.87 -33.35 4.07
N VAL A 515 23.64 -34.27 3.13
CA VAL A 515 22.86 -34.00 1.91
C VAL A 515 21.73 -35.00 1.70
N LYS A 516 21.48 -35.86 2.69
CA LYS A 516 20.36 -36.81 2.66
C LYS A 516 19.05 -36.03 2.84
N LEU A 517 18.04 -36.42 2.08
CA LEU A 517 16.71 -35.82 2.20
C LEU A 517 16.16 -36.09 3.62
N PRO A 518 15.49 -35.12 4.26
CA PRO A 518 14.79 -35.36 5.52
C PRO A 518 13.81 -36.52 5.37
N THR A 519 13.77 -37.40 6.37
CA THR A 519 12.92 -38.60 6.40
C THR A 519 11.44 -38.23 6.25
N ASN A 520 11.02 -37.12 6.87
CA ASN A 520 9.65 -36.61 6.75
C ASN A 520 9.27 -36.21 5.32
N PHE A 521 10.25 -35.90 4.46
CA PHE A 521 10.05 -35.59 3.05
C PHE A 521 10.30 -36.78 2.13
N ASP A 522 11.19 -37.69 2.50
CA ASP A 522 11.54 -38.89 1.72
C ASP A 522 10.36 -39.87 1.55
N VAL A 523 9.43 -39.88 2.51
CA VAL A 523 8.19 -40.65 2.42
C VAL A 523 7.20 -40.11 1.37
N CYS A 524 7.42 -38.90 0.85
CA CYS A 524 6.55 -38.29 -0.15
C CYS A 524 6.92 -38.75 -1.56
N SER A 525 6.11 -39.63 -2.15
CA SER A 525 6.39 -40.22 -3.47
C SER A 525 6.21 -39.28 -4.67
N SER A 526 5.59 -38.11 -4.47
CA SER A 526 5.41 -37.10 -5.52
C SER A 526 5.49 -35.68 -4.96
N LYS A 527 5.68 -34.70 -5.87
CA LYS A 527 5.65 -33.28 -5.52
C LYS A 527 4.30 -32.88 -4.90
N ASP A 528 3.19 -33.37 -5.43
CA ASP A 528 1.85 -33.09 -4.91
C ASP A 528 1.64 -33.59 -3.47
N ILE A 529 2.16 -34.78 -3.16
CA ILE A 529 2.11 -35.35 -1.82
C ILE A 529 2.97 -34.53 -0.86
N LEU A 530 4.19 -34.18 -1.28
CA LEU A 530 5.08 -33.31 -0.51
C LEU A 530 4.40 -31.96 -0.21
N TRP A 531 3.76 -31.34 -1.20
CA TRP A 531 3.07 -30.07 -0.99
C TRP A 531 1.86 -30.19 -0.06
N SER A 532 1.06 -31.26 -0.19
CA SER A 532 -0.03 -31.53 0.75
C SER A 532 0.50 -31.70 2.18
N ALA A 533 1.62 -32.39 2.35
CA ALA A 533 2.29 -32.57 3.63
C ALA A 533 2.78 -31.23 4.22
N VAL A 534 3.48 -30.42 3.43
CA VAL A 534 3.99 -29.10 3.85
C VAL A 534 2.83 -28.18 4.27
N LYS A 535 1.71 -28.18 3.52
CA LYS A 535 0.49 -27.43 3.87
C LYS A 535 -0.16 -27.90 5.18
N LYS A 536 -0.02 -29.17 5.52
CA LYS A 536 -0.46 -29.75 6.81
C LYS A 536 0.54 -29.51 7.96
N GLY A 537 1.63 -28.78 7.71
CA GLY A 537 2.64 -28.46 8.71
C GLY A 537 3.80 -29.46 8.79
N VAL A 538 3.91 -30.42 7.87
CA VAL A 538 5.08 -31.32 7.84
C VAL A 538 6.34 -30.52 7.53
N ARG A 539 7.41 -30.78 8.31
CA ARG A 539 8.73 -30.15 8.23
C ARG A 539 9.82 -31.21 8.43
N PRO A 540 11.10 -30.92 8.12
CA PRO A 540 12.20 -31.81 8.44
C PRO A 540 12.24 -32.20 9.93
N GLU A 541 12.66 -33.43 10.22
CA GLU A 541 12.77 -33.94 11.58
C GLU A 541 13.92 -33.28 12.38
N ARG A 542 13.80 -33.23 13.71
CA ARG A 542 14.92 -32.84 14.59
C ARG A 542 15.91 -33.99 14.68
N LEU A 543 17.17 -33.74 14.33
CA LEU A 543 18.25 -34.72 14.49
C LEU A 543 18.88 -34.61 15.90
N MET A 544 19.45 -35.70 16.40
CA MET A 544 20.06 -35.75 17.73
C MET A 544 21.22 -34.76 17.90
N ASP A 545 21.96 -34.50 16.82
CA ASP A 545 23.14 -33.62 16.84
C ASP A 545 22.79 -32.12 16.80
N PHE A 546 21.49 -31.77 16.83
CA PHE A 546 21.05 -30.37 16.78
C PHE A 546 20.97 -29.77 18.17
N SER A 547 21.71 -28.68 18.38
CA SER A 547 21.53 -27.83 19.56
C SER A 547 20.12 -27.23 19.59
N ASP A 548 19.63 -26.89 20.79
CA ASP A 548 18.31 -26.28 20.95
C ASP A 548 18.24 -24.94 20.21
N GLU A 549 19.32 -24.16 20.23
CA GLU A 549 19.41 -22.85 19.57
C GLU A 549 19.35 -22.99 18.04
N CYS A 550 20.09 -23.93 17.45
CA CYS A 550 19.99 -24.20 16.01
C CYS A 550 18.58 -24.64 15.60
N TRP A 551 17.96 -25.51 16.41
CA TRP A 551 16.60 -26.00 16.17
C TRP A 551 15.57 -24.87 16.27
N GLU A 552 15.69 -23.98 17.25
CA GLU A 552 14.80 -22.83 17.41
C GLU A 552 14.88 -21.89 16.20
N ILE A 553 16.09 -21.57 15.72
CA ILE A 553 16.27 -20.73 14.53
C ILE A 553 15.57 -21.32 13.30
N MET A 554 15.86 -22.58 12.94
CA MET A 554 15.25 -23.18 11.75
C MET A 554 13.74 -23.29 11.87
N THR A 555 13.22 -23.58 13.08
CA THR A 555 11.78 -23.71 13.29
C THR A 555 11.01 -22.41 13.20
N LYS A 556 11.59 -21.30 13.69
CA LYS A 556 11.04 -19.96 13.47
C LYS A 556 11.11 -19.56 11.99
N CYS A 557 12.21 -19.86 11.30
CA CYS A 557 12.38 -19.53 9.88
C CYS A 557 11.34 -20.21 8.97
N TRP A 558 10.96 -21.46 9.24
CA TRP A 558 10.00 -22.21 8.40
C TRP A 558 8.57 -22.25 8.95
N ASP A 559 8.18 -21.29 9.79
CA ASP A 559 6.82 -21.17 10.33
C ASP A 559 5.80 -21.13 9.17
N THR A 560 4.64 -21.76 9.41
CA THR A 560 3.55 -21.81 8.43
C THR A 560 3.01 -20.42 8.14
N GLU A 561 2.95 -19.55 9.15
CA GLU A 561 2.48 -18.18 9.03
C GLU A 561 3.66 -17.26 8.66
N PRO A 562 3.68 -16.65 7.46
CA PRO A 562 4.81 -15.82 7.01
C PRO A 562 5.13 -14.66 7.96
N SER A 563 4.09 -14.06 8.54
CA SER A 563 4.22 -12.93 9.49
C SER A 563 4.88 -13.30 10.83
N ARG A 564 5.01 -14.59 11.15
CA ARG A 564 5.71 -15.07 12.36
C ARG A 564 7.18 -15.39 12.13
N ARG A 565 7.64 -15.37 10.88
CA ARG A 565 9.04 -15.65 10.56
C ARG A 565 9.91 -14.46 11.01
N PRO A 566 11.10 -14.72 11.56
CA PRO A 566 11.97 -13.65 12.05
C PRO A 566 12.53 -12.86 10.87
N TYR A 567 12.87 -11.60 11.12
CA TYR A 567 13.69 -10.84 10.19
C TYR A 567 15.09 -11.46 10.11
N LEU A 568 15.69 -11.45 8.91
CA LEU A 568 17.03 -12.02 8.71
C LEU A 568 18.11 -11.37 9.59
N GLY A 569 17.89 -10.15 10.09
CA GLY A 569 18.79 -9.54 11.07
C GLY A 569 18.78 -10.23 12.43
N GLU A 570 17.61 -10.64 12.93
CA GLU A 570 17.50 -11.44 14.16
C GLU A 570 18.13 -12.82 13.96
N VAL A 571 17.92 -13.44 12.79
CA VAL A 571 18.55 -14.72 12.44
C VAL A 571 20.08 -14.61 12.47
N GLN A 572 20.63 -13.52 11.94
CA GLN A 572 22.07 -13.28 11.94
C GLN A 572 22.62 -13.20 13.38
N GLU A 573 22.00 -12.38 14.23
CA GLU A 573 22.42 -12.20 15.63
C GLU A 573 22.39 -13.54 16.40
N ASN A 574 21.35 -14.35 16.20
CA ASN A 574 21.22 -15.65 16.85
C ASN A 574 22.34 -16.63 16.41
N ILE A 575 22.70 -16.65 15.14
CA ILE A 575 23.81 -17.51 14.65
C ILE A 575 25.17 -17.01 15.17
N GLU A 576 25.37 -15.70 15.25
CA GLU A 576 26.59 -15.10 15.83
C GLU A 576 26.75 -15.46 17.31
N GLN A 577 25.66 -15.49 18.09
CA GLN A 577 25.66 -15.92 19.49
C GLN A 577 26.05 -17.40 19.65
N ILE A 578 25.54 -18.28 18.77
CA ILE A 578 25.91 -19.71 18.77
C ILE A 578 27.41 -19.87 18.51
N LEU A 579 27.97 -19.13 17.54
CA LEU A 579 29.40 -19.13 17.23
C LEU A 579 30.25 -18.66 18.41
N ASN A 580 29.83 -17.59 19.09
CA ASN A 580 30.56 -17.05 20.23
C ASN A 580 30.55 -18.00 21.44
N THR A 581 29.41 -18.65 21.71
CA THR A 581 29.26 -19.64 22.78
C THR A 581 30.12 -20.89 22.55
N THR A 582 30.27 -21.30 21.28
CA THR A 582 31.14 -22.43 20.90
C THR A 582 32.63 -22.09 21.09
N ARG A 583 33.03 -20.83 20.86
CA ARG A 583 34.42 -20.36 21.04
C ARG A 583 34.83 -20.33 22.52
N THR A 584 33.92 -19.95 23.42
CA THR A 584 34.20 -19.90 24.87
C THR A 584 34.26 -21.29 25.50
N THR A 585 33.51 -22.26 24.98
CA THR A 585 33.56 -23.66 25.46
C THR A 585 34.77 -24.46 24.94
N THR A 586 35.44 -24.01 23.88
CA THR A 586 36.65 -24.67 23.36
C THR A 586 37.95 -24.09 23.96
N THR A 587 37.86 -22.95 24.66
CA THR A 587 39.01 -22.27 25.30
C THR A 587 39.06 -22.46 26.83
N ALA A 588 38.05 -23.12 27.40
CA ALA A 588 38.01 -23.62 28.78
C ALA A 588 38.26 -25.13 28.79
#